data_AF-A0A257PHX1-F1
#
_entry.id   AF-A0A257PHX1-F1
#
_cell.length_a   1.000
_cell.length_b   1.000
_cell.length_c   1.000
_cell.angle_alpha   90.00
_cell.angle_beta   90.00
_cell.angle_gamma   90.00
#
_symmetry.space_group_name_H-M   'P 1'
#
loop_
_entity.id
_entity.type
_entity.pdbx_description
1 polymer ?
#
loop_
_entity_poly.entity_id
_entity_poly.type
_entity_poly.pdbx_seq_one_letter_code
_entity_poly.pdbx_strand_id
1 'polypeptide(L)'
;MNHSPTKRRLFGTDGIRGTANTSPMTAEMALKLGQAAGLLFTRGNHRHRVIIGKDTRLSGYMLEPALTAGFTGAGMNVTLAGPLPTPAIAMLTRSLRLDLGVVISASHNPYEDNGIKLFGPDGAKLSDATEMEIEALMESDLSGRLAPPDKLGRASRLVDAAGRYIEAAKSSLERGLRLDGLRIVVDCAHGAAYKVAPAALYELGATVIPIGVEPDGYNINKGVGSTVPDHLCAAVIEHHADIGIALDGDADRVILADERGEIVDGDQILGLIARDMFQQGRLAKPGIVATVMSNLGLERFLGGLGIELLRTKVGDRYVAETMRAEGIN
;
A
#
# COMPACT_ATOMS: atom_id res chain seq x y z
N MET A 1 39.03 11.18 -0.16
CA MET A 1 38.22 11.07 1.08
C MET A 1 37.00 10.25 0.74
N ASN A 2 36.97 8.99 1.19
CA ASN A 2 35.84 8.09 0.95
C ASN A 2 34.63 8.61 1.74
N HIS A 3 33.64 9.17 1.04
CA HIS A 3 32.32 9.37 1.60
C HIS A 3 31.70 7.99 1.80
N SER A 4 31.70 7.51 3.04
CA SER A 4 30.83 6.41 3.45
C SER A 4 29.39 6.88 3.24
N PRO A 5 28.52 6.14 2.52
CA PRO A 5 27.13 6.54 2.38
C PRO A 5 26.52 6.52 3.78
N THR A 6 26.04 7.68 4.23
CA THR A 6 25.30 7.83 5.50
C THR A 6 24.17 6.81 5.53
N LYS A 7 24.29 5.85 6.44
CA LYS A 7 23.36 4.72 6.58
C LYS A 7 22.04 5.26 7.14
N ARG A 8 20.92 5.03 6.43
CA ARG A 8 19.55 5.31 6.91
C ARG A 8 19.35 4.73 8.31
N ARG A 9 18.76 5.50 9.22
CA ARG A 9 18.62 5.11 10.63
C ARG A 9 17.18 4.75 11.00
N LEU A 10 16.20 5.35 10.35
CA LEU A 10 14.76 5.14 10.60
C LEU A 10 14.05 4.50 9.40
N PHE A 11 14.30 4.96 8.18
CA PHE A 11 13.71 4.41 6.96
C PHE A 11 14.37 3.07 6.59
N GLY A 12 13.54 2.02 6.57
CA GLY A 12 13.90 0.69 6.10
C GLY A 12 13.67 0.52 4.60
N THR A 13 13.39 -0.72 4.18
CA THR A 13 13.07 -1.05 2.79
C THR A 13 11.72 -0.51 2.34
N ASP A 14 10.78 -0.32 3.28
CA ASP A 14 9.41 0.10 3.03
C ASP A 14 8.89 0.98 4.18
N GLY A 15 9.41 2.21 4.23
CA GLY A 15 9.07 3.19 5.27
C GLY A 15 9.72 2.92 6.62
N ILE A 16 9.19 3.55 7.66
CA ILE A 16 9.62 3.36 9.06
C ILE A 16 8.72 2.28 9.68
N ARG A 17 9.29 1.28 10.36
CA ARG A 17 8.52 0.21 11.03
C ARG A 17 9.04 -0.05 12.43
N GLY A 18 8.17 -0.55 13.30
CA GLY A 18 8.54 -1.03 14.64
C GLY A 18 7.31 -1.32 15.50
N THR A 19 7.54 -1.91 16.67
CA THR A 19 6.49 -2.16 17.66
C THR A 19 5.90 -0.83 18.13
N ALA A 20 4.59 -0.69 18.02
CA ALA A 20 3.88 0.52 18.37
C ALA A 20 4.14 0.93 19.82
N ASN A 21 4.26 2.24 20.04
CA ASN A 21 4.58 2.83 21.35
C ASN A 21 5.95 2.44 21.91
N THR A 22 6.83 1.90 21.07
CA THR A 22 8.25 1.63 21.36
C THR A 22 9.10 2.27 20.26
N SER A 23 10.28 2.79 20.60
CA SER A 23 11.17 3.39 19.60
C SER A 23 11.50 2.38 18.47
N PRO A 24 11.42 2.78 17.20
CA PRO A 24 11.17 4.15 16.72
C PRO A 24 9.69 4.53 16.55
N MET A 25 8.73 3.62 16.73
CA MET A 25 7.31 3.83 16.44
C MET A 25 6.52 4.47 17.61
N THR A 26 6.92 5.69 18.01
CA THR A 26 6.23 6.48 19.05
C THR A 26 5.43 7.65 18.46
N ALA A 27 4.50 8.20 19.26
CA ALA A 27 3.77 9.42 18.89
C ALA A 27 4.72 10.61 18.67
N GLU A 28 5.80 10.73 19.45
CA GLU A 28 6.77 11.83 19.30
C GLU A 28 7.53 11.72 17.98
N MET A 29 7.94 10.51 17.60
CA MET A 29 8.57 10.27 16.30
C MET A 29 7.60 10.63 15.16
N ALA A 30 6.35 10.18 15.25
CA ALA A 30 5.32 10.47 14.25
C ALA A 30 5.04 11.98 14.10
N LEU A 31 4.99 12.72 15.22
CA LEU A 31 4.88 14.17 15.23
C LEU A 31 6.07 14.82 14.52
N LYS A 32 7.30 14.41 14.87
CA LYS A 32 8.53 14.95 14.31
C LYS A 32 8.66 14.64 12.82
N LEU A 33 8.27 13.44 12.39
CA LEU A 33 8.18 13.03 11.00
C LEU A 33 7.21 13.91 10.21
N GLY A 34 6.00 14.14 10.74
CA GLY A 34 5.02 15.01 10.12
C GLY A 34 5.51 16.46 9.95
N GLN A 35 6.23 16.99 10.95
CA GLN A 35 6.88 18.31 10.86
C GLN A 35 7.96 18.33 9.77
N ALA A 36 8.90 17.38 9.80
CA ALA A 36 10.03 17.33 8.88
C ALA A 36 9.57 17.14 7.43
N ALA A 37 8.73 16.15 7.17
CA ALA A 37 8.15 15.92 5.85
C ALA A 37 7.28 17.11 5.42
N GLY A 38 6.49 17.69 6.33
CA GLY A 38 5.66 18.84 6.03
C GLY A 38 6.46 20.06 5.57
N LEU A 39 7.55 20.37 6.27
CA LEU A 39 8.47 21.45 5.88
C LEU A 39 9.16 21.15 4.55
N LEU A 40 9.53 19.89 4.31
CA LEU A 40 10.18 19.51 3.07
C LEU A 40 9.24 19.65 1.86
N PHE A 41 7.95 19.30 1.99
CA PHE A 41 6.97 19.33 0.91
C PHE A 41 6.17 20.63 0.82
N THR A 42 6.38 21.58 1.73
CA THR A 42 5.85 22.95 1.62
C THR A 42 6.71 23.78 0.68
N ARG A 43 6.50 23.60 -0.64
CA ARG A 43 7.28 24.24 -1.72
C ARG A 43 6.40 25.07 -2.64
N GLY A 44 6.82 26.28 -3.01
CA GLY A 44 6.07 27.13 -3.94
C GLY A 44 4.86 27.86 -3.31
N ASN A 45 4.02 28.46 -4.15
CA ASN A 45 2.98 29.43 -3.76
C ASN A 45 1.55 28.88 -3.92
N HIS A 46 1.27 27.71 -3.37
CA HIS A 46 -0.08 27.13 -3.30
C HIS A 46 -0.39 26.64 -1.88
N ARG A 47 -1.62 26.15 -1.66
CA ARG A 47 -1.95 25.50 -0.40
C ARG A 47 -1.53 24.04 -0.46
N HIS A 48 -0.54 23.68 0.37
CA HIS A 48 0.00 22.32 0.45
C HIS A 48 -0.96 21.39 1.15
N ARG A 49 -1.11 20.17 0.62
CA ARG A 49 -2.07 19.18 1.09
C ARG A 49 -1.43 17.81 1.21
N VAL A 50 -1.77 17.12 2.28
CA VAL A 50 -1.37 15.73 2.55
C VAL A 50 -2.62 14.88 2.82
N ILE A 51 -2.64 13.65 2.34
CA ILE A 51 -3.62 12.64 2.73
C ILE A 51 -2.97 11.62 3.66
N ILE A 52 -3.70 11.23 4.71
CA ILE A 52 -3.30 10.18 5.65
C ILE A 52 -4.37 9.09 5.60
N GLY A 53 -3.94 7.88 5.24
CA GLY A 53 -4.69 6.65 5.43
C GLY A 53 -4.02 5.76 6.47
N LYS A 54 -4.74 4.74 6.92
CA LYS A 54 -4.24 3.75 7.86
C LYS A 54 -4.85 2.38 7.60
N ASP A 55 -4.32 1.35 8.24
CA ASP A 55 -5.02 0.08 8.41
C ASP A 55 -5.91 0.11 9.68
N THR A 56 -6.26 -1.08 10.16
CA THR A 56 -7.20 -1.30 11.26
C THR A 56 -6.53 -1.41 12.63
N ARG A 57 -5.19 -1.32 12.73
CA ARG A 57 -4.47 -1.45 14.00
C ARG A 57 -4.88 -0.36 14.99
N LEU A 58 -5.02 -0.74 16.26
CA LEU A 58 -5.36 0.19 17.34
C LEU A 58 -4.33 1.33 17.47
N SER A 59 -3.05 1.05 17.27
CA SER A 59 -1.97 2.05 17.30
C SER A 59 -2.12 3.17 16.26
N GLY A 60 -2.91 2.95 15.20
CA GLY A 60 -3.26 4.01 14.25
C GLY A 60 -3.99 5.19 14.89
N TYR A 61 -4.75 4.99 15.98
CA TYR A 61 -5.40 6.07 16.72
C TYR A 61 -4.42 6.95 17.52
N MET A 62 -3.19 6.49 17.73
CA MET A 62 -2.11 7.27 18.33
C MET A 62 -1.27 7.97 17.25
N LEU A 63 -0.92 7.26 16.18
CA LEU A 63 -0.01 7.75 15.14
C LEU A 63 -0.69 8.77 14.19
N GLU A 64 -1.96 8.56 13.83
CA GLU A 64 -2.68 9.46 12.90
C GLU A 64 -2.84 10.88 13.47
N PRO A 65 -3.24 11.09 14.74
CA PRO A 65 -3.28 12.43 15.32
C PRO A 65 -1.89 13.08 15.45
N ALA A 66 -0.85 12.31 15.78
CA ALA A 66 0.51 12.82 15.90
C ALA A 66 1.04 13.34 14.55
N LEU A 67 0.89 12.55 13.48
CA LEU A 67 1.22 12.98 12.12
C LEU A 67 0.38 14.21 11.71
N THR A 68 -0.92 14.20 12.01
CA THR A 68 -1.82 15.32 11.72
C THR A 68 -1.35 16.61 12.38
N ALA A 69 -0.97 16.55 13.66
CA ALA A 69 -0.41 17.69 14.38
C ALA A 69 0.92 18.16 13.76
N GLY A 70 1.79 17.23 13.34
CA GLY A 70 3.05 17.56 12.70
C GLY A 70 2.87 18.30 11.37
N PHE A 71 2.03 17.78 10.49
CA PHE A 71 1.76 18.39 9.19
C PHE A 71 1.02 19.73 9.31
N THR A 72 0.02 19.83 10.18
CA THR A 72 -0.72 21.08 10.37
C THR A 72 0.17 22.16 11.00
N GLY A 73 1.05 21.79 11.93
CA GLY A 73 2.07 22.67 12.49
C GLY A 73 3.12 23.12 11.46
N ALA A 74 3.39 22.32 10.43
CA ALA A 74 4.22 22.72 9.28
C ALA A 74 3.46 23.57 8.24
N GLY A 75 2.14 23.80 8.42
CA GLY A 75 1.31 24.63 7.54
C GLY A 75 0.54 23.87 6.45
N MET A 76 0.64 22.54 6.39
CA MET A 76 -0.08 21.72 5.41
C MET A 76 -1.52 21.45 5.82
N ASN A 77 -2.44 21.43 4.85
CA ASN A 77 -3.78 20.90 5.06
C ASN A 77 -3.77 19.37 5.05
N VAL A 78 -4.35 18.76 6.07
CA VAL A 78 -4.44 17.31 6.24
C VAL A 78 -5.82 16.80 5.83
N THR A 79 -5.84 15.74 5.03
CA THR A 79 -7.04 15.00 4.65
C THR A 79 -6.97 13.59 5.22
N LEU A 80 -7.90 13.22 6.08
CA LEU A 80 -7.96 11.90 6.71
C LEU A 80 -8.88 10.99 5.89
N ALA A 81 -8.33 9.87 5.41
CA ALA A 81 -9.08 8.86 4.66
C ALA A 81 -9.67 7.76 5.56
N GLY A 82 -9.16 7.62 6.79
CA GLY A 82 -9.48 6.50 7.66
C GLY A 82 -8.87 5.18 7.15
N PRO A 83 -9.43 4.03 7.57
CA PRO A 83 -9.00 2.72 7.07
C PRO A 83 -9.20 2.58 5.56
N LEU A 84 -8.11 2.45 4.81
CA LEU A 84 -8.13 2.32 3.36
C LEU A 84 -6.83 1.67 2.85
N PRO A 85 -6.86 0.79 1.82
CA PRO A 85 -5.66 0.13 1.32
C PRO A 85 -4.51 1.08 0.96
N THR A 86 -3.27 0.63 1.17
CA THR A 86 -2.06 1.34 0.72
C THR A 86 -2.14 1.81 -0.74
N PRO A 87 -2.51 0.96 -1.72
CA PRO A 87 -2.63 1.40 -3.12
C PRO A 87 -3.69 2.50 -3.34
N ALA A 88 -4.73 2.55 -2.51
CA ALA A 88 -5.74 3.59 -2.59
C ALA A 88 -5.19 4.95 -2.19
N ILE A 89 -4.33 5.02 -1.17
CA ILE A 89 -3.69 6.27 -0.74
C ILE A 89 -2.72 6.78 -1.79
N ALA A 90 -1.90 5.90 -2.38
CA ALA A 90 -1.05 6.24 -3.52
C ALA A 90 -1.85 6.83 -4.69
N MET A 91 -2.96 6.17 -5.06
CA MET A 91 -3.86 6.62 -6.13
C MET A 91 -4.54 7.95 -5.81
N LEU A 92 -5.06 8.13 -4.59
CA LEU A 92 -5.73 9.36 -4.16
C LEU A 92 -4.77 10.54 -4.10
N THR A 93 -3.52 10.31 -3.70
CA THR A 93 -2.46 11.34 -3.71
C THR A 93 -2.31 11.95 -5.10
N ARG A 94 -2.17 11.10 -6.13
CA ARG A 94 -2.06 11.54 -7.52
C ARG A 94 -3.35 12.18 -8.05
N SER A 95 -4.50 11.51 -7.88
CA SER A 95 -5.77 11.95 -8.47
C SER A 95 -6.32 13.25 -7.86
N LEU A 96 -6.08 13.48 -6.56
CA LEU A 96 -6.47 14.71 -5.87
C LEU A 96 -5.40 15.82 -5.95
N ARG A 97 -4.27 15.56 -6.64
CA ARG A 97 -3.12 16.48 -6.79
C ARG A 97 -2.62 16.97 -5.43
N LEU A 98 -2.32 16.01 -4.56
CA LEU A 98 -1.78 16.27 -3.23
C LEU A 98 -0.25 16.28 -3.30
N ASP A 99 0.38 16.97 -2.35
CA ASP A 99 1.83 17.08 -2.29
C ASP A 99 2.46 15.85 -1.64
N LEU A 100 1.69 15.12 -0.81
CA LEU A 100 2.16 13.96 -0.07
C LEU A 100 1.00 13.00 0.25
N GLY A 101 1.28 11.71 0.21
CA GLY A 101 0.45 10.64 0.76
C GLY A 101 1.14 9.92 1.90
N VAL A 102 0.39 9.55 2.93
CA VAL A 102 0.92 8.83 4.11
C VAL A 102 0.04 7.63 4.41
N VAL A 103 0.66 6.47 4.60
CA VAL A 103 -0.02 5.27 5.09
C VAL A 103 0.56 4.86 6.43
N ILE A 104 -0.31 4.66 7.40
CA ILE A 104 0.02 4.11 8.72
C ILE A 104 -0.32 2.62 8.71
N SER A 105 0.69 1.79 8.46
CA SER A 105 0.57 0.32 8.48
C SER A 105 1.91 -0.37 8.53
N ALA A 106 1.95 -1.57 9.14
CA ALA A 106 3.03 -2.55 9.01
C ALA A 106 2.70 -3.72 8.05
N SER A 107 1.73 -3.57 7.14
CA SER A 107 1.33 -4.60 6.17
C SER A 107 0.93 -5.90 6.87
N HIS A 108 1.55 -7.03 6.55
CA HIS A 108 1.29 -8.37 7.08
C HIS A 108 1.77 -8.63 8.52
N ASN A 109 2.47 -7.68 9.16
CA ASN A 109 2.97 -7.90 10.53
C ASN A 109 1.83 -8.11 11.56
N PRO A 110 2.09 -8.72 12.73
CA PRO A 110 1.14 -8.79 13.86
C PRO A 110 0.73 -7.41 14.37
N TYR A 111 -0.44 -7.29 15.03
CA TYR A 111 -1.08 -6.00 15.39
C TYR A 111 -0.22 -5.09 16.29
N GLU A 112 0.74 -5.65 17.02
CA GLU A 112 1.68 -4.93 17.90
C GLU A 112 2.61 -4.00 17.11
N ASP A 113 2.94 -4.37 15.87
CA ASP A 113 3.77 -3.56 14.99
C ASP A 113 2.94 -2.50 14.27
N ASN A 114 3.58 -1.39 13.91
CA ASN A 114 3.04 -0.44 12.94
C ASN A 114 4.17 0.15 12.09
N GLY A 115 3.80 0.94 11.09
CA GLY A 115 4.72 1.57 10.18
C GLY A 115 4.17 2.84 9.55
N ILE A 116 5.05 3.63 8.93
CA ILE A 116 4.69 4.84 8.20
C ILE A 116 5.37 4.79 6.84
N LYS A 117 4.54 4.75 5.78
CA LYS A 117 4.95 4.82 4.36
C LYS A 117 4.63 6.21 3.81
N LEU A 118 5.56 6.80 3.04
CA LEU A 118 5.39 8.10 2.41
C LEU A 118 5.36 7.99 0.88
N PHE A 119 4.44 8.70 0.25
CA PHE A 119 4.22 8.74 -1.18
C PHE A 119 4.33 10.18 -1.69
N GLY A 120 5.08 10.38 -2.77
CA GLY A 120 5.21 11.67 -3.43
C GLY A 120 3.96 12.08 -4.22
N PRO A 121 3.98 13.27 -4.84
CA PRO A 121 2.84 13.79 -5.61
C PRO A 121 2.42 12.92 -6.81
N ASP A 122 3.34 12.10 -7.32
CA ASP A 122 3.10 11.13 -8.39
C ASP A 122 2.43 9.83 -7.89
N GLY A 123 2.26 9.68 -6.58
CA GLY A 123 1.76 8.47 -5.94
C GLY A 123 2.81 7.36 -5.80
N ALA A 124 4.07 7.62 -6.18
CA ALA A 124 5.17 6.68 -5.97
C ALA A 124 5.79 6.85 -4.59
N LYS A 125 6.48 5.81 -4.10
CA LYS A 125 7.27 5.91 -2.87
C LYS A 125 8.38 6.96 -3.03
N LEU A 126 8.75 7.59 -1.92
CA LEU A 126 9.84 8.57 -1.90
C LEU A 126 11.19 7.93 -2.28
N SER A 127 12.06 8.75 -2.87
CA SER A 127 13.43 8.34 -3.18
C SER A 127 14.28 8.25 -1.91
N ASP A 128 15.35 7.46 -1.96
CA ASP A 128 16.36 7.37 -0.88
C ASP A 128 16.89 8.75 -0.47
N ALA A 129 17.14 9.63 -1.44
CA ALA A 129 17.62 10.98 -1.19
C ALA A 129 16.59 11.81 -0.39
N THR A 130 15.31 11.71 -0.77
CA THR A 130 14.22 12.41 -0.07
C THR A 130 14.01 11.86 1.34
N GLU A 131 14.06 10.54 1.53
CA GLU A 131 13.99 9.93 2.87
C GLU A 131 15.13 10.41 3.77
N MET A 132 16.36 10.48 3.23
CA MET A 132 17.53 11.00 3.97
C MET A 132 17.40 12.48 4.32
N GLU A 133 16.85 13.31 3.43
CA GLU A 133 16.55 14.72 3.73
C GLU A 133 15.53 14.85 4.87
N ILE A 134 14.51 13.99 4.90
CA ILE A 134 13.53 13.96 5.99
C ILE A 134 14.20 13.53 7.30
N GLU A 135 15.02 12.48 7.32
CA GLU A 135 15.75 12.06 8.52
C GLU A 135 16.65 13.20 9.05
N ALA A 136 17.41 13.85 8.18
CA ALA A 136 18.27 14.98 8.57
C ALA A 136 17.46 16.14 9.17
N LEU A 137 16.27 16.42 8.64
CA LEU A 137 15.35 17.42 9.21
C LEU A 137 14.80 16.98 10.57
N MET A 138 14.49 15.70 10.76
CA MET A 138 14.03 15.16 12.04
C MET A 138 15.10 15.29 13.14
N GLU A 139 16.38 15.22 12.80
CA GLU A 139 17.49 15.40 13.74
C GLU A 139 17.78 16.88 14.07
N SER A 140 17.23 17.81 13.29
CA SER A 140 17.42 19.25 13.48
C SER A 140 16.39 19.89 14.43
N ASP A 141 16.71 21.09 14.95
CA ASP A 141 15.72 21.93 15.61
C ASP A 141 14.77 22.56 14.58
N LEU A 142 13.48 22.28 14.73
CA LEU A 142 12.42 22.75 13.83
C LEU A 142 11.62 23.91 14.41
N SER A 143 11.85 24.29 15.67
CA SER A 143 11.01 25.25 16.42
C SER A 143 10.82 26.58 15.68
N GLY A 144 11.90 27.16 15.14
CA GLY A 144 11.86 28.40 14.36
C GLY A 144 11.38 28.27 12.91
N ARG A 145 11.03 27.05 12.45
CA ARG A 145 10.65 26.76 11.06
C ARG A 145 9.17 26.42 10.90
N LEU A 146 8.45 26.17 12.00
CA LEU A 146 7.03 25.83 11.97
C LEU A 146 6.18 27.03 11.54
N ALA A 147 4.96 26.73 11.08
CA ALA A 147 4.06 27.75 10.54
C ALA A 147 3.61 28.73 11.63
N PRO A 148 3.58 30.05 11.35
CA PRO A 148 2.96 31.04 12.23
C PRO A 148 1.44 30.83 12.33
N PRO A 149 0.77 31.43 13.34
CA PRO A 149 -0.65 31.20 13.61
C PRO A 149 -1.59 31.38 12.40
N ASP A 150 -1.33 32.35 11.53
CA ASP A 150 -2.12 32.65 10.33
C ASP A 150 -1.87 31.68 9.16
N LYS A 151 -0.83 30.85 9.26
CA LYS A 151 -0.43 29.86 8.23
C LYS A 151 -0.67 28.42 8.62
N LEU A 152 -1.15 28.17 9.84
CA LEU A 152 -1.46 26.82 10.31
C LEU A 152 -2.33 26.04 9.32
N GLY A 153 -2.06 24.73 9.26
CA GLY A 153 -2.83 23.76 8.50
C GLY A 153 -4.24 23.56 9.05
N ARG A 154 -5.12 23.00 8.23
CA ARG A 154 -6.44 22.51 8.66
C ARG A 154 -6.53 21.02 8.41
N ALA A 155 -7.22 20.30 9.30
CA ALA A 155 -7.56 18.89 9.10
C ALA A 155 -9.01 18.73 8.65
N SER A 156 -9.26 17.79 7.73
CA SER A 156 -10.59 17.43 7.24
C SER A 156 -10.66 15.93 6.97
N ARG A 157 -11.87 15.36 6.86
CA ARG A 157 -12.07 13.95 6.52
C ARG A 157 -12.57 13.82 5.08
N LEU A 158 -12.02 12.87 4.33
CA LEU A 158 -12.49 12.52 2.98
C LEU A 158 -13.54 11.41 3.09
N VAL A 159 -14.81 11.81 3.13
CA VAL A 159 -15.94 10.89 3.39
C VAL A 159 -16.14 9.86 2.26
N ASP A 160 -15.87 10.25 1.02
CA ASP A 160 -16.10 9.43 -0.18
C ASP A 160 -14.86 8.64 -0.67
N ALA A 161 -13.79 8.57 0.15
CA ALA A 161 -12.53 7.93 -0.21
C ALA A 161 -12.70 6.47 -0.67
N ALA A 162 -13.53 5.71 0.05
CA ALA A 162 -13.83 4.31 -0.26
C ALA A 162 -14.49 4.16 -1.64
N GLY A 163 -15.53 4.95 -1.93
CA GLY A 163 -16.23 4.91 -3.22
C GLY A 163 -15.30 5.28 -4.39
N ARG A 164 -14.44 6.30 -4.21
CA ARG A 164 -13.44 6.67 -5.22
C ARG A 164 -12.48 5.52 -5.54
N TYR A 165 -12.05 4.78 -4.53
CA TYR A 165 -11.16 3.64 -4.73
C TYR A 165 -11.88 2.43 -5.34
N ILE A 166 -13.10 2.13 -4.90
CA ILE A 166 -13.93 1.08 -5.49
C ILE A 166 -14.15 1.34 -6.99
N GLU A 167 -14.52 2.55 -7.38
CA GLU A 167 -14.68 2.90 -8.80
C GLU A 167 -13.38 2.74 -9.59
N ALA A 168 -12.25 3.17 -9.01
CA ALA A 168 -10.95 3.01 -9.67
C ALA A 168 -10.54 1.54 -9.83
N ALA A 169 -10.75 0.71 -8.82
CA ALA A 169 -10.51 -0.74 -8.90
C ALA A 169 -11.37 -1.38 -10.00
N LYS A 170 -12.67 -1.07 -10.04
CA LYS A 170 -13.56 -1.58 -11.10
C LYS A 170 -13.15 -1.09 -12.50
N SER A 171 -12.62 0.14 -12.61
CA SER A 171 -12.17 0.71 -13.89
C SER A 171 -10.95 0.02 -14.51
N SER A 172 -10.30 -0.89 -13.77
CA SER A 172 -9.23 -1.75 -14.31
C SER A 172 -9.75 -2.87 -15.22
N LEU A 173 -11.05 -3.16 -15.16
CA LEU A 173 -11.73 -4.14 -15.99
C LEU A 173 -12.31 -3.50 -17.26
N GLU A 174 -12.56 -4.32 -18.28
CA GLU A 174 -13.23 -3.86 -19.49
C GLU A 174 -14.61 -3.28 -19.17
N ARG A 175 -15.00 -2.24 -19.90
CA ARG A 175 -16.26 -1.54 -19.65
C ARG A 175 -17.44 -2.48 -19.87
N GLY A 176 -18.27 -2.63 -18.84
CA GLY A 176 -19.45 -3.49 -18.90
C GLY A 176 -19.17 -4.96 -18.56
N LEU A 177 -17.92 -5.33 -18.28
CA LEU A 177 -17.60 -6.64 -17.74
C LEU A 177 -18.29 -6.81 -16.38
N ARG A 178 -18.88 -7.98 -16.19
CA ARG A 178 -19.57 -8.39 -14.96
C ARG A 178 -19.03 -9.73 -14.50
N LEU A 179 -19.08 -9.97 -13.20
CA LEU A 179 -18.68 -11.21 -12.54
C LEU A 179 -19.91 -12.06 -12.16
N ASP A 180 -21.03 -11.89 -12.87
CA ASP A 180 -22.26 -12.63 -12.60
C ASP A 180 -22.01 -14.14 -12.71
N GLY A 181 -22.57 -14.89 -11.75
CA GLY A 181 -22.40 -16.34 -11.68
C GLY A 181 -21.13 -16.80 -10.97
N LEU A 182 -20.16 -15.92 -10.73
CA LEU A 182 -18.98 -16.24 -9.93
C LEU A 182 -19.27 -16.11 -8.43
N ARG A 183 -18.85 -17.12 -7.68
CA ARG A 183 -18.81 -17.15 -6.23
C ARG A 183 -17.39 -16.93 -5.76
N ILE A 184 -17.15 -15.85 -5.03
CA ILE A 184 -15.81 -15.40 -4.62
C ILE A 184 -15.74 -15.34 -3.10
N VAL A 185 -14.80 -16.06 -2.50
CA VAL A 185 -14.42 -15.84 -1.10
C VAL A 185 -13.35 -14.76 -1.07
N VAL A 186 -13.52 -13.74 -0.23
CA VAL A 186 -12.52 -12.67 -0.06
C VAL A 186 -12.13 -12.55 1.42
N ASP A 187 -10.87 -12.87 1.71
CA ASP A 187 -10.26 -12.67 3.02
C ASP A 187 -9.55 -11.32 3.06
N CYS A 188 -10.07 -10.40 3.88
CA CYS A 188 -9.53 -9.06 4.02
C CYS A 188 -8.55 -8.91 5.19
N ALA A 189 -8.13 -10.02 5.83
CA ALA A 189 -7.15 -10.07 6.92
C ALA A 189 -7.50 -9.22 8.15
N HIS A 190 -8.78 -8.88 8.34
CA HIS A 190 -9.24 -7.84 9.26
C HIS A 190 -8.50 -6.50 9.05
N GLY A 191 -8.04 -6.23 7.83
CA GLY A 191 -7.16 -5.14 7.45
C GLY A 191 -7.88 -4.00 6.74
N ALA A 192 -7.10 -3.18 6.03
CA ALA A 192 -7.55 -1.95 5.40
C ALA A 192 -8.59 -2.15 4.29
N ALA A 193 -8.63 -3.33 3.68
CA ALA A 193 -9.56 -3.66 2.59
C ALA A 193 -10.95 -4.14 3.04
N TYR A 194 -11.19 -4.33 4.34
CA TYR A 194 -12.38 -5.01 4.89
C TYR A 194 -13.74 -4.50 4.38
N LYS A 195 -13.82 -3.22 4.00
CA LYS A 195 -15.02 -2.63 3.39
C LYS A 195 -14.97 -2.61 1.87
N VAL A 196 -13.82 -2.24 1.30
CA VAL A 196 -13.73 -1.89 -0.12
C VAL A 196 -13.61 -3.10 -1.03
N ALA A 197 -12.91 -4.17 -0.61
CA ALA A 197 -12.74 -5.34 -1.45
C ALA A 197 -14.05 -6.13 -1.64
N PRO A 198 -14.84 -6.44 -0.58
CA PRO A 198 -16.13 -7.09 -0.77
C PRO A 198 -17.10 -6.24 -1.58
N ALA A 199 -17.15 -4.93 -1.31
CA ALA A 199 -18.04 -4.01 -2.04
C ALA A 199 -17.70 -3.93 -3.53
N ALA A 200 -16.42 -3.83 -3.89
CA ALA A 200 -16.00 -3.75 -5.29
C ALA A 200 -16.40 -5.02 -6.08
N LEU A 201 -16.20 -6.20 -5.50
CA LEU A 201 -16.57 -7.48 -6.14
C LEU A 201 -18.09 -7.63 -6.26
N TYR A 202 -18.82 -7.25 -5.20
CA TYR A 202 -20.28 -7.29 -5.21
C TYR A 202 -20.88 -6.35 -6.26
N GLU A 203 -20.36 -5.12 -6.37
CA GLU A 203 -20.81 -4.13 -7.37
C GLU A 203 -20.54 -4.58 -8.82
N LEU A 204 -19.57 -5.48 -9.03
CA LEU A 204 -19.32 -6.12 -10.32
C LEU A 204 -20.25 -7.31 -10.62
N GLY A 205 -21.11 -7.71 -9.67
CA GLY A 205 -22.11 -8.77 -9.84
C GLY A 205 -21.73 -10.14 -9.25
N ALA A 206 -20.58 -10.27 -8.59
CA ALA A 206 -20.19 -11.53 -7.96
C ALA A 206 -21.07 -11.86 -6.75
N THR A 207 -21.22 -13.15 -6.47
CA THR A 207 -21.67 -13.63 -5.15
C THR A 207 -20.47 -13.63 -4.21
N VAL A 208 -20.44 -12.71 -3.25
CA VAL A 208 -19.28 -12.51 -2.37
C VAL A 208 -19.49 -13.17 -1.01
N ILE A 209 -18.51 -13.96 -0.57
CA ILE A 209 -18.39 -14.47 0.79
C ILE A 209 -17.23 -13.74 1.48
N PRO A 210 -17.51 -12.68 2.25
CA PRO A 210 -16.46 -11.94 2.94
C PRO A 210 -16.05 -12.67 4.23
N ILE A 211 -14.75 -12.84 4.41
CA ILE A 211 -14.12 -13.31 5.67
C ILE A 211 -13.01 -12.35 6.07
N GLY A 212 -12.63 -12.36 7.34
CA GLY A 212 -11.63 -11.39 7.82
C GLY A 212 -12.11 -9.93 7.67
N VAL A 213 -13.40 -9.65 7.86
CA VAL A 213 -13.99 -8.30 7.65
C VAL A 213 -14.48 -7.59 8.92
N GLU A 214 -14.18 -8.14 10.09
CA GLU A 214 -14.62 -7.61 11.39
C GLU A 214 -13.42 -7.14 12.22
N PRO A 215 -12.75 -6.03 11.86
CA PRO A 215 -11.59 -5.56 12.61
C PRO A 215 -11.95 -5.07 14.02
N ASP A 216 -11.18 -5.49 15.02
CA ASP A 216 -11.34 -5.06 16.43
C ASP A 216 -10.14 -4.24 16.96
N GLY A 217 -9.11 -4.05 16.13
CA GLY A 217 -7.87 -3.36 16.48
C GLY A 217 -6.71 -4.28 16.88
N TYR A 218 -6.99 -5.56 17.13
CA TYR A 218 -6.05 -6.60 17.61
C TYR A 218 -5.98 -7.82 16.68
N ASN A 219 -6.99 -8.04 15.86
CA ASN A 219 -7.14 -9.25 15.03
C ASN A 219 -6.60 -9.14 13.60
N ILE A 220 -5.98 -8.02 13.22
CA ILE A 220 -5.36 -7.88 11.89
C ILE A 220 -4.31 -8.98 11.67
N ASN A 221 -4.37 -9.65 10.51
CA ASN A 221 -3.50 -10.77 10.10
C ASN A 221 -3.49 -11.98 11.06
N LYS A 222 -4.38 -12.04 12.06
CA LYS A 222 -4.35 -13.11 13.07
C LYS A 222 -5.02 -14.38 12.55
N GLY A 223 -4.23 -15.27 11.97
CA GLY A 223 -4.70 -16.55 11.43
C GLY A 223 -5.51 -16.43 10.14
N VAL A 224 -5.39 -15.29 9.46
CA VAL A 224 -6.11 -14.92 8.24
C VAL A 224 -5.20 -14.11 7.31
N GLY A 225 -5.62 -13.92 6.07
CA GLY A 225 -4.94 -13.10 5.07
C GLY A 225 -3.86 -13.84 4.28
N SER A 226 -3.22 -13.12 3.36
CA SER A 226 -2.33 -13.71 2.34
C SER A 226 -1.12 -14.48 2.87
N THR A 227 -0.72 -14.27 4.13
CA THR A 227 0.40 -15.01 4.76
C THR A 227 -0.03 -16.28 5.48
N VAL A 228 -1.34 -16.43 5.76
CA VAL A 228 -1.93 -17.61 6.40
C VAL A 228 -3.24 -17.97 5.65
N PRO A 229 -3.15 -18.44 4.40
CA PRO A 229 -4.31 -18.60 3.53
C PRO A 229 -5.13 -19.86 3.80
N ASP A 230 -4.75 -20.71 4.77
CA ASP A 230 -5.47 -21.95 5.10
C ASP A 230 -6.97 -21.71 5.39
N HIS A 231 -7.28 -20.59 6.07
CA HIS A 231 -8.66 -20.20 6.34
C HIS A 231 -9.43 -19.86 5.06
N LEU A 232 -8.79 -19.17 4.11
CA LEU A 232 -9.35 -18.91 2.78
C LEU A 232 -9.61 -20.22 2.03
N CYS A 233 -8.63 -21.12 1.97
CA CYS A 233 -8.74 -22.39 1.25
C CYS A 233 -9.90 -23.25 1.78
N ALA A 234 -10.02 -23.35 3.11
CA ALA A 234 -11.13 -24.07 3.74
C ALA A 234 -12.48 -23.43 3.38
N ALA A 235 -12.59 -22.11 3.41
CA ALA A 235 -13.81 -21.39 3.06
C ALA A 235 -14.18 -21.55 1.57
N VAL A 236 -13.19 -21.62 0.67
CA VAL A 236 -13.45 -21.90 -0.75
C VAL A 236 -14.11 -23.26 -0.95
N ILE A 237 -13.60 -24.30 -0.28
CA ILE A 237 -14.20 -25.64 -0.32
C ILE A 237 -15.58 -25.67 0.33
N GLU A 238 -15.71 -25.09 1.53
CA GLU A 238 -16.98 -25.06 2.28
C GLU A 238 -18.10 -24.39 1.49
N HIS A 239 -17.78 -23.29 0.82
CA HIS A 239 -18.75 -22.52 0.06
C HIS A 239 -18.83 -22.92 -1.41
N HIS A 240 -18.09 -23.93 -1.87
CA HIS A 240 -18.00 -24.29 -3.29
C HIS A 240 -17.76 -23.05 -4.17
N ALA A 241 -16.79 -22.22 -3.78
CA ALA A 241 -16.46 -20.99 -4.49
C ALA A 241 -15.57 -21.27 -5.70
N ASP A 242 -15.67 -20.42 -6.72
CA ASP A 242 -14.87 -20.53 -7.93
C ASP A 242 -13.44 -20.02 -7.73
N ILE A 243 -13.27 -19.10 -6.76
CA ILE A 243 -11.97 -18.50 -6.43
C ILE A 243 -11.98 -17.94 -5.01
N GLY A 244 -10.85 -18.08 -4.33
CA GLY A 244 -10.52 -17.35 -3.11
C GLY A 244 -9.52 -16.23 -3.37
N ILE A 245 -9.71 -15.09 -2.71
CA ILE A 245 -8.81 -13.93 -2.76
C ILE A 245 -8.40 -13.58 -1.32
N ALA A 246 -7.13 -13.75 -0.96
CA ALA A 246 -6.59 -13.33 0.33
C ALA A 246 -5.71 -12.10 0.16
N LEU A 247 -6.07 -11.04 0.89
CA LEU A 247 -5.30 -9.80 1.00
C LEU A 247 -4.49 -9.81 2.30
N ASP A 248 -3.49 -8.94 2.43
CA ASP A 248 -2.83 -8.67 3.72
C ASP A 248 -3.39 -7.42 4.42
N GLY A 249 -2.86 -7.12 5.59
CA GLY A 249 -3.36 -6.07 6.49
C GLY A 249 -3.53 -4.68 5.86
N ASP A 250 -2.72 -4.28 4.87
CA ASP A 250 -2.90 -3.04 4.11
C ASP A 250 -3.23 -3.24 2.63
N ALA A 251 -3.47 -4.48 2.23
CA ALA A 251 -3.90 -4.90 0.91
C ALA A 251 -2.98 -4.41 -0.21
N ASP A 252 -1.67 -4.50 0.00
CA ASP A 252 -0.66 -4.39 -1.06
C ASP A 252 -0.19 -5.76 -1.60
N ARG A 253 -0.66 -6.86 -0.97
CA ARG A 253 -0.42 -8.24 -1.40
C ARG A 253 -1.72 -8.97 -1.71
N VAL A 254 -1.62 -9.93 -2.62
CA VAL A 254 -2.69 -10.87 -2.94
C VAL A 254 -2.13 -12.29 -3.08
N ILE A 255 -2.85 -13.25 -2.53
CA ILE A 255 -2.72 -14.68 -2.80
C ILE A 255 -4.09 -15.19 -3.22
N LEU A 256 -4.14 -16.12 -4.15
CA LEU A 256 -5.39 -16.72 -4.61
C LEU A 256 -5.48 -18.17 -4.16
N ALA A 257 -6.70 -18.68 -4.09
CA ALA A 257 -6.99 -20.10 -4.02
C ALA A 257 -7.90 -20.47 -5.19
N ASP A 258 -7.61 -21.58 -5.86
CA ASP A 258 -8.45 -22.12 -6.93
C ASP A 258 -9.72 -22.80 -6.37
N GLU A 259 -10.57 -23.34 -7.24
CA GLU A 259 -11.84 -23.97 -6.86
C GLU A 259 -11.68 -25.24 -5.99
N ARG A 260 -10.45 -25.76 -5.91
CA ARG A 260 -10.07 -26.93 -5.10
C ARG A 260 -9.41 -26.53 -3.79
N GLY A 261 -9.35 -25.22 -3.50
CA GLY A 261 -8.66 -24.69 -2.34
C GLY A 261 -7.14 -24.82 -2.43
N GLU A 262 -6.57 -25.03 -3.62
CA GLU A 262 -5.12 -25.04 -3.82
C GLU A 262 -4.61 -23.61 -3.99
N ILE A 263 -3.47 -23.32 -3.36
CA ILE A 263 -2.87 -21.97 -3.41
C ILE A 263 -2.32 -21.69 -4.79
N VAL A 264 -2.65 -20.51 -5.31
CA VAL A 264 -2.03 -19.91 -6.48
C VAL A 264 -1.19 -18.72 -6.01
N ASP A 265 0.13 -18.89 -6.08
CA ASP A 265 1.10 -17.93 -5.53
C ASP A 265 1.35 -16.73 -6.46
N GLY A 266 2.13 -15.76 -5.96
CA GLY A 266 2.45 -14.54 -6.70
C GLY A 266 3.20 -14.78 -8.01
N ASP A 267 4.02 -15.82 -8.12
CA ASP A 267 4.73 -16.13 -9.36
C ASP A 267 3.77 -16.72 -10.39
N GLN A 268 2.84 -17.58 -9.97
CA GLN A 268 1.79 -18.12 -10.85
C GLN A 268 0.85 -17.00 -11.35
N ILE A 269 0.47 -16.08 -10.46
CA ILE A 269 -0.34 -14.89 -10.82
C ILE A 269 0.41 -14.03 -11.83
N LEU A 270 1.68 -13.71 -11.59
CA LEU A 270 2.51 -12.95 -12.52
C LEU A 270 2.63 -13.64 -13.89
N GLY A 271 2.87 -14.96 -13.91
CA GLY A 271 2.93 -15.73 -15.15
C GLY A 271 1.63 -15.69 -15.95
N LEU A 272 0.49 -15.84 -15.27
CA LEU A 272 -0.84 -15.75 -15.89
C LEU A 272 -1.07 -14.37 -16.53
N ILE A 273 -0.85 -13.30 -15.77
CA ILE A 273 -1.04 -11.91 -16.23
C ILE A 273 -0.08 -11.58 -17.37
N ALA A 274 1.20 -11.95 -17.24
CA ALA A 274 2.21 -11.72 -18.26
C ALA A 274 1.85 -12.38 -19.59
N ARG A 275 1.43 -13.65 -19.56
CA ARG A 275 1.00 -14.38 -20.76
C ARG A 275 -0.19 -13.71 -21.43
N ASP A 276 -1.22 -13.36 -20.66
CA ASP A 276 -2.45 -12.73 -21.18
C ASP A 276 -2.15 -11.35 -21.80
N MET A 277 -1.42 -10.50 -21.08
CA MET A 277 -1.02 -9.18 -21.58
C MET A 277 -0.12 -9.26 -22.81
N PHE A 278 0.78 -10.25 -22.89
CA PHE A 278 1.61 -10.46 -24.06
C PHE A 278 0.78 -10.90 -25.28
N GLN A 279 -0.16 -11.85 -25.11
CA GLN A 279 -1.04 -12.31 -26.19
C GLN A 279 -1.97 -11.20 -26.71
N GLN A 280 -2.38 -10.28 -25.83
CA GLN A 280 -3.19 -9.11 -26.20
C GLN A 280 -2.35 -7.93 -26.75
N GLY A 281 -1.02 -8.04 -26.81
CA GLY A 281 -0.14 -6.95 -27.24
C GLY A 281 -0.15 -5.73 -26.29
N ARG A 282 -0.50 -5.94 -25.01
CA ARG A 282 -0.58 -4.91 -23.97
C ARG A 282 0.70 -4.79 -23.15
N LEU A 283 1.60 -5.75 -23.25
CA LEU A 283 2.91 -5.67 -22.62
C LEU A 283 3.79 -4.69 -23.42
N ALA A 284 4.27 -3.63 -22.77
CA ALA A 284 5.00 -2.54 -23.42
C ALA A 284 6.31 -3.02 -24.07
N LYS A 285 6.93 -4.03 -23.45
CA LYS A 285 8.10 -4.77 -23.92
C LYS A 285 7.93 -6.24 -23.54
N PRO A 286 8.58 -7.19 -24.22
CA PRO A 286 8.56 -8.60 -23.82
C PRO A 286 9.41 -8.84 -22.56
N GLY A 287 9.05 -8.22 -21.44
CA GLY A 287 9.80 -8.29 -20.19
C GLY A 287 8.89 -8.16 -18.96
N ILE A 288 9.28 -8.80 -17.86
CA ILE A 288 8.63 -8.76 -16.55
C ILE A 288 9.69 -8.47 -15.50
N VAL A 289 9.35 -7.68 -14.48
CA VAL A 289 10.27 -7.37 -13.37
C VAL A 289 9.78 -8.10 -12.12
N ALA A 290 10.68 -8.86 -11.49
CA ALA A 290 10.43 -9.51 -10.22
C ALA A 290 11.64 -9.39 -9.28
N THR A 291 11.51 -9.87 -8.06
CA THR A 291 12.67 -9.92 -7.15
C THR A 291 13.48 -11.20 -7.38
N VAL A 292 14.67 -11.27 -6.79
CA VAL A 292 15.47 -12.51 -6.72
C VAL A 292 14.76 -13.70 -6.07
N MET A 293 13.64 -13.47 -5.36
CA MET A 293 12.86 -14.52 -4.71
C MET A 293 11.98 -15.32 -5.67
N SER A 294 11.64 -14.79 -6.84
CA SER A 294 10.77 -15.49 -7.80
C SER A 294 11.42 -16.77 -8.31
N ASN A 295 10.64 -17.85 -8.37
CA ASN A 295 11.14 -19.19 -8.61
C ASN A 295 11.60 -19.41 -10.07
N LEU A 296 12.34 -20.51 -10.30
CA LEU A 296 12.86 -20.88 -11.63
C LEU A 296 11.76 -21.32 -12.61
N GLY A 297 10.62 -21.78 -12.09
CA GLY A 297 9.46 -22.16 -12.90
C GLY A 297 8.89 -20.98 -13.68
N LEU A 298 8.73 -19.82 -13.02
CA LEU A 298 8.31 -18.58 -13.68
C LEU A 298 9.26 -18.18 -14.81
N GLU A 299 10.57 -18.20 -14.54
CA GLU A 299 11.59 -17.84 -15.53
C GLU A 299 11.56 -18.74 -16.77
N ARG A 300 11.45 -20.06 -16.57
CA ARG A 300 11.33 -21.04 -17.66
C ARG A 300 10.05 -20.85 -18.46
N PHE A 301 8.94 -20.61 -17.77
CA PHE A 301 7.64 -20.38 -18.40
C PHE A 301 7.66 -19.12 -19.28
N LEU A 302 8.16 -17.99 -18.74
CA LEU A 302 8.29 -16.73 -19.48
C LEU A 302 9.26 -16.86 -20.66
N GLY A 303 10.41 -17.52 -20.46
CA GLY A 303 11.37 -17.78 -21.52
C GLY A 303 10.79 -18.61 -22.68
N GLY A 304 9.90 -19.56 -22.38
CA GLY A 304 9.15 -20.31 -23.40
C GLY A 304 8.20 -19.45 -24.24
N LEU A 305 7.81 -18.27 -23.75
CA LEU A 305 6.99 -17.28 -24.45
C LEU A 305 7.84 -16.18 -25.12
N GLY A 306 9.17 -16.21 -24.96
CA GLY A 306 10.06 -15.13 -25.40
C GLY A 306 9.97 -13.87 -24.54
N ILE A 307 9.50 -13.98 -23.29
CA ILE A 307 9.42 -12.87 -22.32
C ILE A 307 10.61 -12.95 -21.37
N GLU A 308 11.36 -11.86 -21.23
CA GLU A 308 12.51 -11.76 -20.33
C GLU A 308 12.07 -11.53 -18.87
N LEU A 309 12.72 -12.18 -17.91
CA LEU A 309 12.52 -11.92 -16.48
C LEU A 309 13.69 -11.13 -15.90
N LEU A 310 13.46 -9.85 -15.59
CA LEU A 310 14.42 -8.97 -14.96
C LEU A 310 14.33 -9.11 -13.44
N ARG A 311 15.45 -9.45 -12.80
CA ARG A 311 15.51 -9.67 -11.35
C ARG A 311 16.08 -8.47 -10.62
N THR A 312 15.41 -8.09 -9.53
CA THR A 312 15.79 -6.97 -8.66
C THR A 312 16.04 -7.45 -7.23
N LYS A 313 16.61 -6.57 -6.39
CA LYS A 313 16.72 -6.82 -4.95
C LYS A 313 15.33 -6.95 -4.33
N VAL A 314 15.24 -7.60 -3.17
CA VAL A 314 13.98 -7.70 -2.42
C VAL A 314 13.49 -6.32 -2.00
N GLY A 315 12.25 -5.99 -2.38
CA GLY A 315 11.59 -4.71 -2.10
C GLY A 315 10.83 -4.22 -3.33
N ASP A 316 9.54 -3.93 -3.15
CA ASP A 316 8.64 -3.44 -4.20
C ASP A 316 9.12 -2.13 -4.87
N ARG A 317 9.84 -1.29 -4.11
CA ARG A 317 10.47 -0.08 -4.65
C ARG A 317 11.47 -0.38 -5.76
N TYR A 318 12.32 -1.41 -5.60
CA TYR A 318 13.30 -1.78 -6.62
C TYR A 318 12.62 -2.33 -7.87
N VAL A 319 11.53 -3.10 -7.70
CA VAL A 319 10.70 -3.54 -8.82
C VAL A 319 10.15 -2.33 -9.57
N ALA A 320 9.52 -1.38 -8.87
CA ALA A 320 8.92 -0.19 -9.49
C ALA A 320 9.95 0.76 -10.13
N GLU A 321 11.17 0.84 -9.60
CA GLU A 321 12.28 1.61 -10.19
C GLU A 321 12.78 0.96 -11.47
N THR A 322 13.00 -0.37 -11.48
CA THR A 322 13.42 -1.10 -12.67
C THR A 322 12.35 -1.08 -13.76
N MET A 323 11.07 -1.26 -13.41
CA MET A 323 9.96 -1.12 -14.36
C MET A 323 9.99 0.24 -15.08
N ARG A 324 10.18 1.33 -14.32
CA ARG A 324 10.27 2.68 -14.89
C ARG A 324 11.52 2.90 -15.74
N ALA A 325 12.69 2.45 -15.26
CA ALA A 325 13.96 2.60 -15.98
C ALA A 325 13.95 1.83 -17.31
N GLU A 326 13.38 0.63 -17.30
CA GLU A 326 13.32 -0.25 -18.47
C GLU A 326 12.08 -0.02 -19.33
N GLY A 327 11.12 0.81 -18.91
CA GLY A 327 9.87 1.03 -19.63
C GLY A 327 9.02 -0.25 -19.75
N ILE A 328 9.02 -1.07 -18.70
CA ILE A 328 8.21 -2.28 -18.54
C ILE A 328 6.97 -1.94 -17.69
N ASN A 329 5.81 -2.45 -18.08
CA ASN A 329 4.53 -2.24 -17.38
C ASN A 329 4.07 -3.46 -16.60
#